data_AF-A0A0G1PLS8-F1
#
_entry.id   AF-A0A0G1PLS8-F1
#
_cell.length_a   1.000
_cell.length_b   1.000
_cell.length_c   1.000
_cell.angle_alpha   90.00
_cell.angle_beta   90.00
_cell.angle_gamma   90.00
#
_symmetry.space_group_name_H-M   'P 1'
#
loop_
_entity.id
_entity.type
_entity.pdbx_description
1 polymer ?
#
loop_
_entity_poly.entity_id
_entity_poly.type
_entity_poly.pdbx_seq_one_letter_code
_entity_poly.pdbx_strand_id
1 'polypeptide(L)'
;MLRREAVDWLYRILGIFTYCYLAVLAVFFFFGLDRVYPVIFIFLDALQEPYLGALGVYVLLKEVRKRRRAYPSIYFGELFVVLWAAIVFMATLAVLLSDNFQFGNTYRIIFTNSAAALIIFLGSIINRP
;
A
#
# COMPACT_ATOMS: atom_id res chain seq x y z
N MET A 1 -27.55 -7.59 10.65
CA MET A 1 -26.90 -6.26 10.61
C MET A 1 -25.44 -6.33 11.06
N LEU A 2 -25.12 -6.90 12.24
CA LEU A 2 -23.76 -7.06 12.79
C LEU A 2 -22.67 -7.52 11.80
N ARG A 3 -22.94 -8.51 10.94
CA ARG A 3 -21.95 -9.02 9.96
C ARG A 3 -21.57 -7.97 8.89
N ARG A 4 -22.47 -7.05 8.53
CA ARG A 4 -22.16 -5.97 7.58
C ARG A 4 -21.29 -4.90 8.25
N GLU A 5 -21.61 -4.53 9.48
CA GLU A 5 -20.85 -3.55 10.26
C GLU A 5 -19.42 -4.03 10.54
N ALA A 6 -19.24 -5.30 10.90
CA ALA A 6 -17.90 -5.86 11.12
C ALA A 6 -17.03 -5.83 9.85
N VAL A 7 -17.60 -6.13 8.69
CA VAL A 7 -16.90 -6.09 7.40
C VAL A 7 -16.53 -4.64 7.02
N ASP A 8 -17.42 -3.69 7.30
CA ASP A 8 -17.19 -2.27 7.03
C ASP A 8 -16.10 -1.69 7.94
N TRP A 9 -16.07 -2.08 9.21
CA TRP A 9 -15.00 -1.73 10.15
C TRP A 9 -13.66 -2.32 9.73
N LEU A 10 -13.63 -3.61 9.38
CA LEU A 10 -12.42 -4.26 8.89
C LEU A 10 -11.87 -3.57 7.64
N TYR A 11 -12.73 -3.21 6.68
CA TYR A 11 -12.34 -2.46 5.49
C TYR A 11 -11.71 -1.09 5.84
N ARG A 12 -12.28 -0.36 6.80
CA ARG A 12 -11.74 0.93 7.25
C ARG A 12 -10.39 0.78 7.95
N ILE A 13 -10.26 -0.17 8.86
CA ILE A 13 -9.02 -0.43 9.61
C ILE A 13 -7.91 -0.83 8.66
N LEU A 14 -8.19 -1.77 7.75
CA LEU A 14 -7.23 -2.18 6.73
C LEU A 14 -6.85 -0.98 5.86
N GLY A 15 -7.83 -0.19 5.39
CA GLY A 15 -7.55 1.05 4.67
C GLY A 15 -6.56 1.94 5.41
N ILE A 16 -6.88 2.35 6.64
CA ILE A 16 -6.01 3.21 7.47
C ILE A 16 -4.61 2.62 7.59
N PHE A 17 -4.50 1.34 7.97
CA PHE A 17 -3.23 0.65 8.08
C PHE A 17 -2.42 0.72 6.77
N THR A 18 -3.10 0.52 5.64
CA THR A 18 -2.45 0.50 4.33
C THR A 18 -1.89 1.88 3.94
N TYR A 19 -2.65 2.94 4.18
CA TYR A 19 -2.21 4.33 3.93
C TYR A 19 -1.13 4.78 4.92
N CYS A 20 -1.25 4.44 6.20
CA CYS A 20 -0.23 4.78 7.21
C CYS A 20 1.10 4.11 6.88
N TYR A 21 1.09 2.83 6.48
CA TYR A 21 2.31 2.11 6.14
C TYR A 21 3.01 2.73 4.91
N LEU A 22 2.25 3.11 3.87
CA LEU A 22 2.77 3.86 2.72
C LEU A 22 3.42 5.18 3.17
N ALA A 23 2.73 5.97 3.99
CA ALA A 23 3.22 7.27 4.45
C ALA A 23 4.52 7.12 5.26
N VAL A 24 4.59 6.13 6.15
CA VAL A 24 5.80 5.88 6.95
C VAL A 24 6.97 5.47 6.06
N LEU A 25 6.76 4.57 5.09
CA LEU A 25 7.81 4.19 4.14
C LEU A 25 8.28 5.36 3.28
N ALA A 26 7.37 6.25 2.87
CA ALA A 26 7.73 7.47 2.15
C ALA A 26 8.66 8.34 2.98
N VAL A 27 8.31 8.58 4.25
CA VAL A 27 9.14 9.36 5.16
C VAL A 27 10.51 8.69 5.37
N PHE A 28 10.53 7.38 5.59
CA PHE A 28 11.80 6.65 5.75
C PHE A 28 12.71 6.79 4.54
N PHE A 29 12.14 6.69 3.33
CA PHE A 29 12.91 6.80 2.11
C PHE A 29 13.40 8.23 1.83
N PHE A 30 12.50 9.22 1.84
CA PHE A 30 12.85 10.59 1.47
C PHE A 30 13.75 11.30 2.49
N PHE A 31 13.71 10.88 3.76
CA PHE A 31 14.55 11.44 4.82
C PHE A 31 15.72 10.53 5.22
N GLY A 32 15.91 9.38 4.55
CA GLY A 32 17.01 8.46 4.85
C GLY A 32 17.01 7.91 6.28
N LEU A 33 15.82 7.75 6.87
CA LEU A 33 15.68 7.35 8.28
C LEU A 33 16.02 5.89 8.53
N ASP A 34 16.09 5.06 7.49
CA ASP A 34 16.54 3.68 7.59
C ASP A 34 17.98 3.58 8.11
N ARG A 35 18.85 4.54 7.73
CA ARG A 35 20.23 4.64 8.21
C ARG A 35 20.33 5.21 9.62
N VAL A 36 19.45 6.16 9.96
CA VAL A 36 19.48 6.88 11.25
C VAL A 36 18.80 6.05 12.35
N TYR A 37 17.73 5.33 12.02
CA TYR A 37 16.89 4.56 12.95
C TYR A 37 16.73 3.10 12.51
N PRO A 38 17.82 2.31 12.45
CA PRO A 38 17.79 0.94 11.95
C PRO A 38 16.88 0.02 12.78
N VAL A 39 16.79 0.25 14.10
CA VAL A 39 15.91 -0.53 14.99
C VAL A 39 14.44 -0.35 14.62
N ILE A 40 14.01 0.88 14.31
CA ILE A 40 12.63 1.15 13.88
C ILE A 40 12.39 0.53 12.50
N PHE A 41 13.40 0.58 11.63
CA PHE A 41 13.31 -0.01 10.30
C PHE A 41 13.07 -1.54 10.35
N ILE A 42 13.66 -2.26 11.30
CA ILE A 42 13.40 -3.71 11.49
C ILE A 42 11.91 -3.99 11.69
N PHE A 43 11.21 -3.17 12.48
CA PHE A 43 9.76 -3.33 12.65
C PHE A 43 8.99 -3.03 11.37
N LEU A 44 9.43 -2.04 10.58
CA LEU A 44 8.80 -1.73 9.29
C LEU A 44 8.99 -2.82 8.25
N ASP A 45 10.18 -3.43 8.21
CA ASP A 45 10.50 -4.56 7.34
C ASP A 45 9.69 -5.80 7.75
N ALA A 46 9.61 -6.09 9.05
CA ALA A 46 8.79 -7.19 9.57
C ALA A 46 7.28 -7.02 9.27
N LEU A 47 6.80 -5.78 9.15
CA LEU A 47 5.41 -5.50 8.77
C LEU A 47 5.12 -5.71 7.28
N GLN A 48 6.13 -5.90 6.42
CA GLN A 48 5.94 -6.05 4.98
C GLN A 48 5.04 -7.24 4.62
N GLU A 49 5.29 -8.42 5.21
CA GLU A 49 4.50 -9.62 4.94
C GLU A 49 3.05 -9.49 5.46
N PRO A 50 2.80 -9.10 6.73
CA PRO A 50 1.45 -8.79 7.22
C PRO A 50 0.74 -7.73 6.36
N TYR A 51 1.49 -6.75 5.86
CA TYR A 51 0.98 -5.70 5.01
C TYR A 51 0.47 -6.21 3.67
N LEU A 52 1.23 -7.08 2.99
CA LEU A 52 0.80 -7.68 1.73
C LEU A 52 -0.46 -8.54 1.92
N GLY A 53 -0.54 -9.29 3.03
CA GLY A 53 -1.75 -10.03 3.41
C GLY A 53 -2.95 -9.10 3.63
N ALA A 54 -2.77 -8.04 4.41
CA ALA A 54 -3.78 -7.02 4.68
C ALA A 54 -4.27 -6.34 3.39
N LEU A 55 -3.36 -6.04 2.47
CA LEU A 55 -3.65 -5.44 1.17
C LEU A 55 -4.51 -6.38 0.30
N GLY A 56 -4.16 -7.66 0.23
CA GLY A 56 -4.95 -8.66 -0.48
C GLY A 56 -6.38 -8.75 0.06
N VAL A 57 -6.54 -8.81 1.38
CA VAL A 57 -7.86 -8.83 2.04
C VAL A 57 -8.63 -7.54 1.76
N TYR A 58 -7.98 -6.38 1.85
CA TYR A 58 -8.60 -5.09 1.57
C TYR A 58 -9.20 -5.02 0.16
N VAL A 59 -8.48 -5.52 -0.85
CA VAL A 59 -8.96 -5.56 -2.23
C VAL A 59 -10.12 -6.54 -2.41
N LEU A 60 -10.06 -7.72 -1.79
CA LEU A 60 -11.19 -8.66 -1.81
C LEU A 60 -12.45 -8.04 -1.19
N LEU A 61 -12.31 -7.37 -0.04
CA LEU A 61 -13.42 -6.67 0.61
C LEU A 61 -13.97 -5.52 -0.26
N LYS A 62 -13.10 -4.78 -0.95
CA LYS A 62 -13.49 -3.75 -1.93
C LYS A 62 -14.38 -4.35 -3.02
N GLU A 63 -13.96 -5.46 -3.64
CA GLU A 63 -14.71 -6.10 -4.72
C GLU A 63 -16.05 -6.68 -4.22
N VAL A 64 -16.06 -7.30 -3.03
CA VAL A 64 -17.30 -7.78 -2.41
C VAL A 64 -18.28 -6.64 -2.15
N ARG A 65 -17.81 -5.48 -1.67
CA ARG A 65 -18.65 -4.29 -1.45
C ARG A 65 -19.16 -3.70 -2.75
N LYS A 66 -18.33 -3.65 -3.80
CA LYS A 66 -18.71 -3.18 -5.16
C LYS A 66 -19.86 -4.00 -5.74
N ARG A 67 -19.76 -5.34 -5.68
CA ARG A 67 -20.82 -6.26 -6.18
C ARG A 67 -22.14 -6.12 -5.43
N ARG A 68 -22.11 -5.73 -4.15
CA ARG A 68 -23.31 -5.59 -3.32
C ARG A 68 -24.11 -4.29 -3.53
N ARG A 69 -23.72 -3.43 -4.49
CA ARG A 69 -24.32 -2.10 -4.76
C ARG A 69 -24.50 -1.23 -3.50
N ALA A 70 -23.75 -1.50 -2.44
CA ALA A 70 -24.06 -0.99 -1.11
C ALA A 70 -23.71 0.49 -0.93
N TYR A 71 -22.80 1.04 -1.75
CA TYR A 71 -22.43 2.46 -1.78
C TYR A 71 -21.89 2.79 -3.19
N PRO A 72 -22.01 4.05 -3.68
CA PRO A 72 -21.19 4.46 -4.81
C PRO A 72 -19.74 4.15 -4.45
N SER A 73 -19.05 3.43 -5.32
CA SER A 73 -17.66 3.01 -5.17
C SER A 73 -16.81 4.23 -4.85
N ILE A 74 -16.62 4.55 -3.56
CA ILE A 74 -15.78 5.66 -3.20
C ILE A 74 -14.36 5.22 -3.58
N TYR A 75 -13.78 5.98 -4.51
CA TYR A 75 -12.54 5.76 -5.25
C TYR A 75 -11.28 5.47 -4.42
N PHE A 76 -11.39 5.29 -3.10
CA PHE A 76 -10.28 5.07 -2.17
C PHE A 76 -9.43 3.84 -2.50
N GLY A 77 -10.03 2.77 -3.02
CA GLY A 77 -9.24 1.59 -3.39
C GLY A 77 -8.45 1.75 -4.69
N GLU A 78 -8.76 2.76 -5.52
CA GLU A 78 -7.97 3.09 -6.72
C GLU A 78 -6.91 4.15 -6.38
N LEU A 79 -7.28 5.12 -5.55
CA LEU A 79 -6.36 6.12 -5.01
C LEU A 79 -5.12 5.48 -4.37
N PHE A 80 -5.32 4.42 -3.60
CA PHE A 80 -4.22 3.67 -3.00
C PHE A 80 -3.18 3.16 -4.02
N VAL A 81 -3.64 2.61 -5.14
CA VAL A 81 -2.76 2.09 -6.20
C VAL A 81 -2.03 3.24 -6.88
N VAL A 82 -2.74 4.35 -7.12
CA VAL A 82 -2.15 5.58 -7.66
C VAL A 82 -1.06 6.12 -6.74
N LEU A 83 -1.27 6.10 -5.41
CA LEU A 83 -0.25 6.54 -4.46
C LEU A 83 0.98 5.64 -4.48
N TRP A 84 0.81 4.31 -4.57
CA TRP A 84 1.94 3.39 -4.71
C TRP A 84 2.68 3.56 -6.04
N ALA A 85 1.95 3.76 -7.14
CA ALA A 85 2.57 4.06 -8.42
C ALA A 85 3.33 5.40 -8.39
N ALA A 86 2.76 6.42 -7.75
CA ALA A 86 3.40 7.73 -7.61
C ALA A 86 4.65 7.66 -6.74
N ILE A 87 4.59 6.99 -5.58
CA ILE A 87 5.75 6.90 -4.68
C ILE A 87 6.88 6.09 -5.29
N VAL A 88 6.61 4.96 -5.96
CA VAL A 88 7.69 4.20 -6.62
C VAL A 88 8.29 5.01 -7.77
N PHE A 89 7.48 5.73 -8.54
CA PHE A 89 7.97 6.59 -9.60
C PHE A 89 8.88 7.70 -9.04
N MET A 90 8.43 8.41 -8.00
CA MET A 90 9.24 9.44 -7.34
C MET A 90 10.50 8.86 -6.69
N ALA A 91 10.42 7.69 -6.07
CA ALA A 91 11.58 7.03 -5.46
C ALA A 91 12.61 6.61 -6.51
N THR A 92 12.17 6.03 -7.62
CA THR A 92 13.04 5.66 -8.74
C THR A 92 13.69 6.91 -9.35
N LEU A 93 12.92 7.98 -9.60
CA LEU A 93 13.51 9.24 -10.07
C LEU A 93 14.53 9.80 -9.08
N ALA A 94 14.25 9.75 -7.78
CA ALA A 94 15.17 10.23 -6.76
C ALA A 94 16.50 9.45 -6.78
N VAL A 95 16.47 8.12 -6.88
CA VAL A 95 17.67 7.28 -7.00
C VAL A 95 18.43 7.53 -8.30
N LEU A 96 17.74 7.76 -9.42
CA LEU A 96 18.38 7.98 -10.72
C LEU A 96 18.99 9.36 -10.89
N LEU A 97 18.43 10.38 -10.22
CA LEU A 97 18.81 11.78 -10.40
C LEU A 97 19.72 12.33 -9.30
N SER A 98 19.92 11.59 -8.20
CA SER A 98 20.66 12.09 -7.05
C SER A 98 21.44 11.00 -6.33
N ASP A 99 22.73 11.26 -6.11
CA ASP A 99 23.65 10.36 -5.40
C ASP A 99 23.31 10.20 -3.90
N ASN A 100 22.45 11.06 -3.36
CA ASN A 100 21.98 10.98 -1.99
C ASN A 100 21.00 9.81 -1.76
N PHE A 101 20.36 9.32 -2.83
CA PHE A 101 19.43 8.21 -2.79
C PHE A 101 20.07 6.95 -3.37
N GLN A 102 19.80 5.80 -2.76
CA GLN A 102 20.40 4.53 -3.17
C GLN A 102 19.34 3.44 -3.26
N PHE A 103 19.64 2.40 -4.05
CA PHE A 103 18.90 1.14 -4.09
C PHE A 103 19.08 0.37 -2.79
N GLY A 104 18.48 0.87 -1.70
CA GLY A 104 18.55 0.30 -0.36
C GLY A 104 17.31 -0.53 0.02
N ASN A 105 17.26 -0.94 1.29
CA ASN A 105 16.17 -1.78 1.81
C ASN A 105 14.81 -1.07 1.71
N THR A 106 14.72 0.22 2.06
CA THR A 106 13.45 0.96 1.96
C THR A 106 12.96 1.06 0.53
N TYR A 107 13.86 1.30 -0.44
CA TYR A 107 13.52 1.29 -1.86
C TYR A 107 12.98 -0.09 -2.29
N ARG A 108 13.64 -1.17 -1.87
CA ARG A 108 13.21 -2.55 -2.16
C ARG A 108 11.79 -2.82 -1.65
N ILE A 109 11.47 -2.36 -0.44
CA ILE A 109 10.12 -2.50 0.14
C ILE A 109 9.11 -1.68 -0.68
N ILE A 110 9.42 -0.42 -0.99
CA ILE A 110 8.55 0.45 -1.80
C ILE A 110 8.28 -0.18 -3.16
N PHE A 111 9.32 -0.66 -3.83
CA PHE A 111 9.20 -1.30 -5.14
C PHE A 111 8.32 -2.55 -5.07
N THR A 112 8.57 -3.45 -4.10
CA THR A 112 7.83 -4.70 -3.93
C THR A 112 6.35 -4.44 -3.67
N ASN A 113 6.03 -3.54 -2.75
CA ASN A 113 4.65 -3.20 -2.41
C ASN A 113 3.92 -2.51 -3.56
N SER A 114 4.62 -1.67 -4.32
CA SER A 114 4.05 -1.01 -5.50
C SER A 114 3.76 -2.00 -6.61
N ALA A 115 4.68 -2.92 -6.88
CA ALA A 115 4.47 -3.99 -7.84
C ALA A 115 3.29 -4.88 -7.44
N ALA A 116 3.22 -5.29 -6.16
CA ALA A 116 2.09 -6.05 -5.65
C ALA A 116 0.76 -5.29 -5.79
N ALA A 117 0.71 -4.01 -5.40
CA ALA A 117 -0.48 -3.18 -5.54
C ALA A 117 -0.94 -3.05 -7.00
N LEU A 118 -0.01 -2.87 -7.93
CA LEU A 118 -0.30 -2.81 -9.37
C LEU A 118 -0.82 -4.14 -9.90
N ILE A 119 -0.20 -5.27 -9.54
CA ILE A 119 -0.65 -6.62 -9.96
C ILE A 119 -2.07 -6.88 -9.45
N ILE A 120 -2.31 -6.60 -8.16
CA ILE A 120 -3.63 -6.78 -7.54
C ILE A 120 -4.68 -5.89 -8.23
N PHE A 121 -4.33 -4.65 -8.56
CA PHE A 121 -5.19 -3.73 -9.28
C PHE A 121 -5.52 -4.23 -10.70
N LEU A 122 -4.52 -4.64 -11.47
CA LEU A 122 -4.72 -5.22 -12.80
C LEU A 122 -5.62 -6.45 -12.74
N GLY A 123 -5.40 -7.35 -11.76
CA GLY A 123 -6.28 -8.49 -11.52
C GLY A 123 -7.73 -8.09 -11.24
N SER A 124 -7.96 -7.03 -10.46
CA SER A 124 -9.30 -6.50 -10.20
C SER A 124 -9.97 -5.84 -11.41
N ILE A 125 -9.18 -5.26 -12.33
CA ILE A 125 -9.71 -4.70 -13.59
C ILE A 125 -10.14 -5.81 -14.53
N ILE A 126 -9.30 -6.85 -14.70
CA ILE A 126 -9.57 -7.96 -15.63
C ILE A 126 -10.82 -8.74 -15.19
N ASN A 127 -11.04 -8.86 -13.87
CA ASN A 127 -12.18 -9.57 -13.31
C ASN A 127 -13.44 -8.69 -13.16
N ARG A 128 -13.55 -7.60 -13.92
CA ARG A 128 -14.77 -6.79 -14.03
C ARG A 128 -15.85 -7.65 -14.72
N PRO A 129 -16.97 -7.97 -14.04
CA PRO A 129 -18.10 -8.67 -14.65
C PRO A 129 -18.82 -7.77 -15.65
#